data_AF-A0A329VAX1-F1
#
_entry.id   AF-A0A329VAX1-F1
#
_cell.length_a   1.000
_cell.length_b   1.000
_cell.length_c   1.000
_cell.angle_alpha   90.00
_cell.angle_beta   90.00
_cell.angle_gamma   90.00
#
_symmetry.space_group_name_H-M   'P 1'
#
loop_
_entity.id
_entity.type
_entity.pdbx_description
1 polymer ?
#
loop_
_entity_poly.entity_id
_entity_poly.type
_entity_poly.pdbx_seq_one_letter_code
_entity_poly.pdbx_strand_id
1 'polypeptide(L)'
;DIAVPLSFASIAGAVRVASVRVGRIKLIEHESPTGLKPGGHTLAKHVGLSEQELRARLSNVPRASTFYNQEVAEQVISEALKANRIHLENWAKYVPPTVSAPIEYISSTSIGFGVTKGSKYVEKLYKVRVVLRYSEYNGKPFYILTAFPKG
;
A
#
# COMPACT_ATOMS: atom_id res chain seq x y z
N ASP A 1 50.08 -26.99 -18.76
CA ASP A 1 49.98 -26.78 -17.31
C ASP A 1 48.96 -25.68 -17.06
N ILE A 2 47.99 -26.02 -16.21
CA ILE A 2 46.87 -25.31 -15.56
C ILE A 2 46.25 -24.07 -16.24
N ALA A 3 44.98 -24.26 -16.59
CA ALA A 3 43.99 -23.25 -16.95
C ALA A 3 43.77 -22.23 -15.82
N VAL A 4 43.68 -20.95 -16.20
CA VAL A 4 43.25 -19.88 -15.30
C VAL A 4 41.72 -19.81 -15.32
N PRO A 5 41.00 -19.99 -14.21
CA PRO A 5 39.61 -19.60 -14.15
C PRO A 5 39.55 -18.09 -13.88
N LEU A 6 39.24 -17.33 -14.94
CA LEU A 6 38.70 -15.98 -14.81
C LEU A 6 37.29 -16.11 -14.22
N SER A 7 37.23 -16.22 -12.90
CA SER A 7 35.99 -16.12 -12.15
C SER A 7 35.43 -14.72 -12.35
N PHE A 8 34.34 -14.62 -13.12
CA PHE A 8 33.46 -13.46 -13.11
C PHE A 8 32.89 -13.35 -11.69
N ALA A 9 33.56 -12.59 -10.83
CA ALA A 9 32.97 -12.06 -9.62
C ALA A 9 31.87 -11.10 -10.07
N SER A 10 30.66 -11.64 -10.21
CA SER A 10 29.44 -10.90 -10.39
C SER A 10 29.37 -9.84 -9.29
N ILE A 11 29.35 -8.58 -9.73
CA ILE A 11 29.22 -7.38 -8.93
C ILE A 11 27.89 -7.43 -8.18
N ALA A 12 27.86 -8.11 -7.03
CA ALA A 12 26.76 -8.08 -6.09
C ALA A 12 27.04 -6.99 -5.06
N GLY A 13 26.81 -5.73 -5.45
CA GLY A 13 27.18 -4.62 -4.57
C GLY A 13 26.90 -3.24 -5.10
N ALA A 14 25.78 -3.04 -5.79
CA ALA A 14 25.28 -1.69 -6.07
C ALA A 14 23.79 -1.75 -6.37
N VAL A 15 22.97 -2.12 -5.36
CA VAL A 15 21.60 -1.59 -5.36
C VAL A 15 21.76 -0.10 -5.15
N ARG A 16 21.87 0.64 -6.26
CA ARG A 16 21.57 2.07 -6.25
C ARG A 16 20.18 2.13 -5.65
N VAL A 17 20.09 2.64 -4.42
CA VAL A 17 18.84 3.19 -3.91
C VAL A 17 18.58 4.36 -4.84
N ALA A 18 18.01 4.06 -6.01
CA ALA A 18 17.56 5.05 -6.95
C ALA A 18 16.61 5.88 -6.13
N SER A 19 17.02 7.12 -5.88
CA SER A 19 16.26 8.14 -5.20
C SER A 19 14.82 8.03 -5.67
N VAL A 20 13.95 7.41 -4.86
CA VAL A 20 12.53 7.41 -5.11
C VAL A 20 12.18 8.87 -4.93
N ARG A 21 12.18 9.64 -6.03
CA ARG A 21 11.48 10.91 -6.07
C ARG A 21 10.06 10.52 -5.70
N VAL A 22 9.70 10.79 -4.45
CA VAL A 22 8.34 10.55 -3.93
C VAL A 22 7.43 11.59 -4.58
N GLY A 23 7.26 11.47 -5.90
CA GLY A 23 6.09 11.98 -6.58
C GLY A 23 4.85 11.26 -6.07
N ARG A 24 3.69 11.70 -6.54
CA ARG A 24 2.43 11.03 -6.21
C ARG A 24 2.54 9.54 -6.55
N ILE A 25 2.25 8.68 -5.58
CA ILE A 25 2.24 7.23 -5.79
C ILE A 25 1.20 6.90 -6.87
N LYS A 26 1.51 5.97 -7.76
CA LYS A 26 0.53 5.42 -8.71
C LYS A 26 0.07 4.08 -8.19
N LEU A 27 -1.18 3.99 -7.73
CA LEU A 27 -1.68 2.76 -7.10
C LEU A 27 -1.64 1.58 -8.06
N ILE A 28 -1.90 1.81 -9.35
CA ILE A 28 -1.89 0.77 -10.39
C ILE A 28 -0.56 0.01 -10.47
N GLU A 29 0.57 0.62 -10.13
CA GLU A 29 1.88 -0.04 -10.11
C GLU A 29 2.06 -1.01 -8.93
N HIS A 30 1.14 -0.97 -7.96
CA HIS A 30 1.14 -1.81 -6.77
C HIS A 30 0.01 -2.83 -6.77
N GLU A 31 -0.98 -2.69 -7.66
CA GLU A 31 -2.13 -3.60 -7.73
C GLU A 31 -1.76 -4.89 -8.45
N SER A 32 -2.33 -6.00 -7.99
CA SER A 32 -2.27 -7.27 -8.71
C SER A 32 -3.24 -7.27 -9.89
N PRO A 33 -2.78 -7.57 -11.12
CA PRO A 33 -3.66 -7.71 -12.28
C PRO A 33 -4.70 -8.82 -12.12
N THR A 34 -4.39 -9.85 -11.33
CA THR A 34 -5.27 -11.02 -11.11
C THR A 34 -6.01 -10.95 -9.77
N GLY A 35 -5.71 -9.95 -8.92
CA GLY A 35 -6.19 -9.87 -7.54
C GLY A 35 -5.58 -10.92 -6.59
N LEU A 36 -4.71 -11.80 -7.09
CA LEU A 36 -3.94 -12.77 -6.30
C LEU A 36 -2.56 -12.20 -5.96
N LYS A 37 -1.93 -12.70 -4.89
CA LYS A 37 -0.54 -12.31 -4.56
C LYS A 37 0.44 -12.88 -5.61
N PRO A 38 1.54 -12.17 -5.91
CA PRO A 38 1.98 -10.89 -5.36
C PRO A 38 1.22 -9.69 -5.97
N GLY A 39 1.22 -8.56 -5.25
CA GLY A 39 0.47 -7.35 -5.60
C GLY A 39 -0.68 -7.04 -4.63
N GLY A 40 -1.13 -5.81 -4.67
CA GLY A 40 -2.18 -5.24 -3.82
C GLY A 40 -3.57 -5.31 -4.44
N HIS A 41 -4.55 -4.77 -3.72
CA HIS A 41 -5.95 -4.74 -4.14
C HIS A 41 -6.69 -3.47 -3.66
N THR A 42 -5.95 -2.38 -3.47
CA THR A 42 -6.46 -1.08 -3.00
C THR A 42 -7.48 -0.50 -3.98
N LEU A 43 -7.14 -0.47 -5.27
CA LEU A 43 -8.04 0.09 -6.30
C LEU A 43 -9.33 -0.73 -6.37
N ALA A 44 -9.21 -2.04 -6.47
CA ALA A 44 -10.36 -2.93 -6.63
C ALA A 44 -11.27 -2.97 -5.40
N LYS A 45 -10.71 -2.88 -4.18
CA LYS A 45 -11.48 -3.08 -2.94
C LYS A 45 -11.75 -1.83 -2.14
N HIS A 46 -11.10 -0.71 -2.39
CA HIS A 46 -11.18 0.43 -1.48
C HIS A 46 -11.29 1.78 -2.18
N VAL A 47 -11.52 1.85 -3.49
CA VAL A 47 -11.60 3.13 -4.21
C VAL A 47 -12.92 3.27 -4.96
N GLY A 48 -13.64 4.37 -4.72
CA GLY A 48 -14.81 4.77 -5.50
C GLY A 48 -16.00 3.82 -5.40
N LEU A 49 -16.13 3.07 -4.30
CA LEU A 49 -17.22 2.12 -4.12
C LEU A 49 -18.49 2.82 -3.66
N SER A 50 -19.64 2.31 -4.10
CA SER A 50 -20.94 2.75 -3.62
C SER A 50 -21.23 2.27 -2.20
N GLU A 51 -22.16 2.95 -1.51
CA GLU A 51 -22.63 2.52 -0.20
C GLU A 51 -23.21 1.09 -0.24
N GLN A 52 -23.95 0.76 -1.31
CA GLN A 52 -24.56 -0.54 -1.51
C GLN A 52 -23.50 -1.66 -1.58
N GLU A 53 -22.41 -1.42 -2.33
CA GLU A 53 -21.28 -2.37 -2.42
C GLU A 53 -20.57 -2.54 -1.07
N LEU A 54 -20.40 -1.46 -0.30
CA LEU A 54 -19.82 -1.57 1.04
C LEU A 54 -20.75 -2.32 2.00
N ARG A 55 -22.06 -2.07 1.95
CA ARG A 55 -23.05 -2.77 2.78
C ARG A 55 -23.13 -4.25 2.46
N ALA A 56 -23.04 -4.63 1.19
CA ALA A 56 -23.02 -6.04 0.77
C ALA A 56 -21.87 -6.81 1.41
N ARG A 57 -20.75 -6.15 1.75
CA ARG A 57 -19.59 -6.77 2.41
C ARG A 57 -19.80 -7.00 3.91
N LEU A 58 -20.76 -6.33 4.55
CA LEU A 58 -20.97 -6.41 6.00
C LEU A 58 -21.48 -7.79 6.48
N SER A 59 -21.84 -8.67 5.54
CA SER A 59 -22.04 -10.09 5.80
C SER A 59 -20.76 -10.77 6.28
N ASN A 60 -19.61 -10.38 5.70
CA ASN A 60 -18.31 -11.01 5.91
C ASN A 60 -17.38 -10.20 6.82
N VAL A 61 -17.56 -8.88 6.93
CA VAL A 61 -16.70 -7.99 7.73
C VAL A 61 -17.51 -7.07 8.65
N PRO A 62 -16.99 -6.67 9.82
CA PRO A 62 -17.71 -5.77 10.73
C PRO A 62 -17.81 -4.33 10.20
N ARG A 63 -16.87 -3.91 9.35
CA ARG A 63 -16.81 -2.56 8.77
C ARG A 63 -16.23 -2.64 7.35
N ALA A 64 -16.75 -1.80 6.46
CA ALA A 64 -16.24 -1.62 5.11
C ALA A 64 -16.08 -0.13 4.80
N SER A 65 -15.04 0.23 4.06
CA SER A 65 -14.72 1.63 3.75
C SER A 65 -14.12 1.78 2.35
N THR A 66 -14.23 3.00 1.83
CA THR A 66 -13.75 3.38 0.50
C THR A 66 -13.24 4.82 0.48
N PHE A 67 -12.18 5.07 -0.28
CA PHE A 67 -11.76 6.40 -0.69
C PHE A 67 -12.76 6.97 -1.68
N TYR A 68 -12.91 8.30 -1.69
CA TYR A 68 -13.82 8.95 -2.65
C TYR A 68 -13.48 8.65 -4.11
N ASN A 69 -12.19 8.65 -4.44
CA ASN A 69 -11.69 8.31 -5.78
C ASN A 69 -10.19 7.97 -5.71
N GLN A 70 -9.64 7.53 -6.85
CA GLN A 70 -8.23 7.15 -6.96
C GLN A 70 -7.30 8.32 -6.65
N GLU A 71 -7.66 9.53 -7.07
CA GLU A 71 -6.84 10.72 -6.88
C GLU A 71 -6.63 11.04 -5.39
N VAL A 72 -7.71 11.00 -4.60
CA VAL A 72 -7.68 11.18 -3.14
C VAL A 72 -6.89 10.05 -2.48
N ALA A 73 -7.08 8.80 -2.91
CA ALA A 73 -6.35 7.65 -2.38
C ALA A 73 -4.83 7.82 -2.60
N GLU A 74 -4.41 8.11 -3.82
CA GLU A 74 -3.00 8.30 -4.16
C GLU A 74 -2.38 9.48 -3.42
N GLN A 75 -3.11 10.57 -3.24
CA GLN A 75 -2.62 11.72 -2.46
C GLN A 75 -2.38 11.35 -1.00
N VAL A 76 -3.41 10.85 -0.31
CA VAL A 76 -3.33 10.59 1.13
C VAL A 76 -2.34 9.47 1.45
N ILE A 77 -2.22 8.47 0.56
CA ILE A 77 -1.21 7.42 0.69
C ILE A 77 0.20 8.01 0.51
N SER A 78 0.39 8.92 -0.45
CA SER A 78 1.68 9.61 -0.62
C SER A 78 2.05 10.42 0.63
N GLU A 79 1.08 11.09 1.25
CA GLU A 79 1.27 11.82 2.51
C GLU A 79 1.60 10.87 3.66
N ALA A 80 0.92 9.72 3.75
CA ALA A 80 1.20 8.69 4.76
C ALA A 80 2.63 8.15 4.64
N LEU A 81 3.09 7.87 3.41
CA LEU A 81 4.45 7.42 3.15
C LEU A 81 5.48 8.49 3.51
N LYS A 82 5.21 9.77 3.21
CA LYS A 82 6.08 10.88 3.56
C LYS A 82 6.17 11.06 5.09
N ALA A 83 5.04 11.04 5.78
CA ALA A 83 4.96 11.21 7.23
C ALA A 83 5.64 10.05 7.99
N ASN A 84 5.60 8.84 7.44
CA ASN A 84 6.16 7.64 8.08
C ASN A 84 7.53 7.23 7.50
N ARG A 85 8.22 8.11 6.75
CA ARG A 85 9.46 7.77 6.03
C ARG A 85 10.51 7.11 6.92
N ILE A 86 10.84 7.72 8.06
CA ILE A 86 11.88 7.23 8.97
C ILE A 86 11.53 5.83 9.50
N HIS A 87 10.25 5.61 9.81
CA HIS A 87 9.77 4.30 10.26
C HIS A 87 9.92 3.24 9.14
N LEU A 88 9.57 3.59 7.90
CA LEU A 88 9.67 2.70 6.75
C LEU A 88 11.12 2.38 6.38
N GLU A 89 12.03 3.35 6.47
CA GLU A 89 13.47 3.15 6.24
C GLU A 89 14.04 2.15 7.26
N ASN A 90 13.70 2.29 8.53
CA ASN A 90 14.09 1.35 9.57
C ASN A 90 13.47 -0.03 9.33
N TRP A 91 12.17 -0.09 9.02
CA TRP A 91 11.49 -1.33 8.70
C TRP A 91 12.15 -2.07 7.53
N ALA A 92 12.46 -1.37 6.44
CA ALA A 92 13.12 -1.96 5.28
C ALA A 92 14.54 -2.46 5.57
N LYS A 93 15.25 -1.86 6.54
CA LYS A 93 16.62 -2.25 6.89
C LYS A 93 16.69 -3.48 7.79
N TYR A 94 15.75 -3.63 8.71
CA TYR A 94 15.85 -4.61 9.80
C TYR A 94 14.88 -5.78 9.72
N VAL A 95 13.89 -5.72 8.84
CA VAL A 95 12.82 -6.71 8.81
C VAL A 95 13.01 -7.70 7.64
N PRO A 96 12.85 -9.02 7.89
CA PRO A 96 12.93 -10.02 6.83
C PRO A 96 11.94 -9.76 5.70
N PRO A 97 12.25 -10.21 4.47
CA PRO A 97 11.28 -10.22 3.39
C PRO A 97 10.00 -10.93 3.80
N THR A 98 8.86 -10.49 3.24
CA THR A 98 7.48 -10.95 3.48
C THR A 98 6.73 -10.40 4.69
N VAL A 99 7.41 -9.70 5.61
CA VAL A 99 6.73 -9.01 6.72
C VAL A 99 5.97 -7.79 6.18
N SER A 100 4.86 -7.46 6.83
CA SER A 100 4.04 -6.29 6.47
C SER A 100 4.21 -5.16 7.48
N ALA A 101 4.25 -3.91 7.01
CA ALA A 101 4.27 -2.72 7.84
C ALA A 101 2.94 -1.95 7.69
N PRO A 102 2.07 -1.95 8.71
CA PRO A 102 0.95 -1.04 8.77
C PRO A 102 1.45 0.35 9.18
N ILE A 103 1.13 1.37 8.38
CA ILE A 103 1.31 2.78 8.73
C ILE A 103 -0.04 3.49 8.72
N GLU A 104 -0.14 4.57 9.49
CA GLU A 104 -1.34 5.39 9.55
C GLU A 104 -1.01 6.86 9.28
N TYR A 105 -2.00 7.59 8.78
CA TYR A 105 -1.94 9.03 8.60
C TYR A 105 -3.33 9.62 8.74
N ILE A 106 -3.43 10.82 9.31
CA ILE A 106 -4.69 11.55 9.50
C ILE A 106 -4.64 12.79 8.60
N SER A 107 -5.57 12.85 7.65
CA SER A 107 -5.77 14.04 6.81
C SER A 107 -6.65 15.06 7.54
N SER A 108 -6.44 16.34 7.26
CA SER A 108 -7.32 17.43 7.72
C SER A 108 -8.66 17.46 6.99
N THR A 109 -8.74 16.82 5.82
CA THR A 109 -9.95 16.73 5.00
C THR A 109 -10.47 15.30 4.97
N SER A 110 -11.78 15.13 4.73
CA SER A 110 -12.33 13.79 4.59
C SER A 110 -11.79 13.14 3.31
N ILE A 111 -11.33 11.90 3.44
CA ILE A 111 -10.67 11.14 2.36
C ILE A 111 -11.56 10.05 1.78
N GLY A 112 -12.71 9.82 2.40
CA GLY A 112 -13.63 8.75 2.04
C GLY A 112 -14.67 8.53 3.13
N PHE A 113 -15.32 7.38 3.07
CA PHE A 113 -16.37 7.03 4.00
C PHE A 113 -16.39 5.54 4.33
N GLY A 114 -17.10 5.19 5.40
CA GLY A 114 -17.29 3.82 5.82
C GLY A 114 -18.70 3.54 6.35
N VAL A 115 -19.03 2.25 6.35
CA VAL A 115 -20.26 1.70 6.93
C VAL A 115 -19.88 0.61 7.93
N THR A 116 -20.62 0.55 9.03
CA THR A 116 -20.43 -0.43 10.10
C THR A 116 -21.65 -1.33 10.21
N LYS A 117 -21.44 -2.62 10.48
CA LYS A 117 -22.52 -3.60 10.67
C LYS A 117 -23.49 -3.14 11.76
N GLY A 118 -24.78 -3.17 11.46
CA GLY A 118 -25.84 -2.67 12.35
C GLY A 118 -26.11 -1.17 12.29
N SER A 119 -25.23 -0.37 11.69
CA SER A 119 -25.47 1.06 11.48
C SER A 119 -26.18 1.33 10.16
N LYS A 120 -27.17 2.24 10.19
CA LYS A 120 -27.80 2.78 8.98
C LYS A 120 -27.06 4.00 8.42
N TYR A 121 -26.06 4.53 9.14
CA TYR A 121 -25.36 5.75 8.75
C TYR A 121 -24.06 5.46 8.02
N VAL A 122 -23.72 6.37 7.11
CA VAL A 122 -22.41 6.47 6.47
C VAL A 122 -21.55 7.46 7.25
N GLU A 123 -20.36 7.03 7.63
CA GLU A 123 -19.41 7.84 8.39
C GLU A 123 -18.33 8.41 7.47
N LYS A 124 -18.10 9.73 7.53
CA LYS A 124 -16.96 10.36 6.85
C LYS A 124 -15.66 10.02 7.58
N LEU A 125 -14.66 9.58 6.86
CA LEU A 125 -13.38 9.13 7.40
C LEU A 125 -12.24 10.07 6.99
N TYR A 126 -11.27 10.23 7.88
CA TYR A 126 -10.15 11.18 7.75
C TYR A 126 -8.79 10.50 7.90
N LYS A 127 -8.76 9.32 8.53
CA LYS A 127 -7.54 8.54 8.76
C LYS A 127 -7.41 7.46 7.69
N VAL A 128 -6.22 7.30 7.14
CA VAL A 128 -5.87 6.18 6.26
C VAL A 128 -5.00 5.19 7.01
N ARG A 129 -5.23 3.90 6.77
CA ARG A 129 -4.27 2.84 7.08
C ARG A 129 -3.72 2.29 5.77
N VAL A 130 -2.39 2.24 5.66
CA VAL A 130 -1.68 1.67 4.52
C VAL A 130 -0.89 0.48 5.01
N VAL A 131 -1.03 -0.66 4.35
CA VAL A 131 -0.26 -1.88 4.65
C VAL A 131 0.72 -2.12 3.52
N LEU A 132 2.00 -2.00 3.82
CA LEU A 132 3.07 -2.33 2.88
C LEU A 132 3.55 -3.76 3.10
N ARG A 133 4.03 -4.40 2.04
CA ARG A 133 4.68 -5.72 2.11
C ARG A 133 6.06 -5.65 1.47
N TYR A 134 7.06 -6.14 2.19
CA TYR A 134 8.43 -6.21 1.69
C TYR A 134 8.58 -7.42 0.77
N SER A 135 8.64 -7.17 -0.52
CA SER A 135 8.76 -8.16 -1.59
C SER A 135 8.96 -7.40 -2.89
N GLU A 136 9.87 -7.87 -3.73
CA GLU A 136 10.06 -7.28 -5.04
C GLU A 136 8.76 -7.36 -5.85
N TYR A 137 8.34 -6.22 -6.40
CA TYR A 137 7.16 -6.12 -7.26
C TYR A 137 7.32 -4.92 -8.19
N ASN A 138 7.18 -5.13 -9.51
CA ASN A 138 7.37 -4.09 -10.53
C ASN A 138 8.68 -3.28 -10.35
N GLY A 139 9.78 -3.96 -10.02
CA GLY A 139 11.10 -3.34 -9.81
C GLY A 139 11.23 -2.50 -8.52
N LYS A 140 10.26 -2.57 -7.61
CA LYS A 140 10.28 -1.91 -6.31
C LYS A 140 10.52 -2.95 -5.20
N PRO A 141 11.27 -2.62 -4.12
CA PRO A 141 11.55 -3.56 -3.02
C PRO A 141 10.34 -3.85 -2.11
N PHE A 142 9.29 -3.04 -2.23
CA PHE A 142 8.03 -3.22 -1.53
C PHE A 142 6.87 -2.77 -2.41
N TYR A 143 5.67 -3.25 -2.05
CA TYR A 143 4.43 -2.79 -2.65
C TYR A 143 3.35 -2.52 -1.60
N ILE A 144 2.36 -1.70 -1.97
CA ILE A 144 1.17 -1.47 -1.15
C ILE A 144 0.28 -2.71 -1.30
N LEU A 145 0.17 -3.50 -0.23
CA LEU A 145 -0.70 -4.67 -0.21
C LEU A 145 -2.17 -4.26 -0.18
N THR A 146 -2.49 -3.26 0.63
CA THR A 146 -3.82 -2.66 0.70
C THR A 146 -3.74 -1.30 1.40
N ALA A 147 -4.66 -0.40 1.08
CA ALA A 147 -4.89 0.82 1.83
C ALA A 147 -6.39 1.09 1.90
N PHE A 148 -6.84 1.67 3.02
CA PHE A 148 -8.26 1.98 3.20
C PHE A 148 -8.47 3.08 4.24
N PRO A 149 -9.55 3.88 4.11
CA PRO A 149 -9.96 4.78 5.18
C PRO A 149 -10.36 4.00 6.44
N LYS A 150 -9.93 4.47 7.59
CA LYS A 150 -10.15 3.87 8.90
C LYS A 150 -10.83 4.89 9.81
N GLY A 151 -11.94 4.50 10.43
CA GLY A 151 -12.55 5.22 11.56
C GLY A 151 -12.25 4.54 12.89
#